data_AF-A0A094EFL0-F1
#
_entry.id   AF-A0A094EFL0-F1
#
_cell.length_a   1.000
_cell.length_b   1.000
_cell.length_c   1.000
_cell.angle_alpha   90.00
_cell.angle_beta   90.00
_cell.angle_gamma   90.00
#
_symmetry.space_group_name_H-M   'P 1'
#
loop_
_entity.id
_entity.type
_entity.pdbx_description
1 polymer ?
#
loop_
_entity_poly.entity_id
_entity_poly.type
_entity_poly.pdbx_seq_one_letter_code
_entity_poly.pdbx_strand_id
1 'polypeptide(L)'
;MWSSKILKTILLFVEEQLFPPTSFTLMRLPFPLIRRPRCLPLTPPHNHRRTLLTLAIETSCDDTSVAILEKQKAKSTLHFHDKVTSDNRAFQGVHPLVALESHQKSLALLVNRALRSLPEREAGSATWGNAVQIRGAKGEADTLREKPDFITVTRGPGMQSNLMTGLDMAKGLAVAWQVPVVGVNHMQAHALTPRLVSSLSASSESAESHPQFPFLSLLVSGGNTMLVHSSDIVSHSILAEKTDIPVGNVLDKCARDILPASLLDNGKSVMYGPMLEEFAFPNGAKDYDYTPPETQRGLNTMKTTQFGWAIRPPLSEDKSSSMEFSYSGLGAIIRRIVEGNPEMSDPERRLLAQETMRVAFEHLASRVLLALNTPAMKDISTLVVSGGVASNQFLKYMLRSLLDKRGFEGVEVVFPPMSLCTDNAAMIAWTGMEMWEAGWRSGLEVRSLKKWAIDPEAGDGGIMGAEGWIRADDTQL
;
A
#
# COMPACT_ATOMS: atom_id res chain seq x y z
N MET A 1 5.03 -59.67 10.32
CA MET A 1 5.32 -59.96 8.90
C MET A 1 4.84 -58.76 8.09
N TRP A 2 5.61 -57.87 7.47
CA TRP A 2 7.04 -57.58 7.28
C TRP A 2 7.08 -56.02 7.27
N SER A 3 7.70 -55.26 8.18
CA SER A 3 9.09 -55.16 8.66
C SER A 3 10.14 -54.86 7.60
N SER A 4 10.70 -53.64 7.68
CA SER A 4 12.13 -53.33 7.56
C SER A 4 12.88 -53.91 6.35
N LYS A 5 12.93 -53.20 5.21
CA LYS A 5 13.97 -53.48 4.20
C LYS A 5 14.42 -52.36 3.25
N ILE A 6 14.01 -51.10 3.43
CA ILE A 6 14.46 -50.00 2.54
C ILE A 6 15.15 -48.84 3.27
N LEU A 7 15.32 -48.90 4.61
CA LEU A 7 16.09 -47.90 5.36
C LEU A 7 17.60 -48.22 5.52
N LYS A 8 18.14 -49.20 4.77
CA LYS A 8 19.51 -49.72 4.98
C LYS A 8 20.46 -49.60 3.77
N THR A 9 20.18 -48.72 2.80
CA THR A 9 21.00 -48.62 1.58
C THR A 9 21.56 -47.23 1.27
N ILE A 10 21.36 -46.20 2.11
CA ILE A 10 21.99 -44.88 1.88
C ILE A 10 22.61 -44.34 3.17
N LEU A 11 23.41 -45.17 3.82
CA LEU A 11 24.35 -44.75 4.86
C LEU A 11 25.51 -45.74 4.79
N LEU A 12 26.54 -45.42 4.00
CA LEU A 12 27.91 -45.96 3.97
C LEU A 12 28.49 -45.90 2.53
N PHE A 13 29.02 -44.74 2.18
CA PHE A 13 30.13 -44.54 1.23
C PHE A 13 30.80 -43.24 1.70
N VAL A 14 31.58 -43.32 2.79
CA VAL A 14 33.04 -43.50 2.80
C VAL A 14 33.78 -42.28 2.21
N GLU A 15 34.50 -41.66 3.13
CA GLU A 15 35.45 -40.55 3.04
C GLU A 15 36.62 -40.76 2.06
N GLU A 16 37.40 -39.68 1.94
CA GLU A 16 38.76 -39.52 1.39
C GLU A 16 38.87 -39.12 -0.08
N GLN A 17 39.11 -37.82 -0.29
CA GLN A 17 40.30 -37.35 -1.01
C GLN A 17 40.87 -36.07 -0.38
N LEU A 18 42.10 -36.20 0.12
CA LEU A 18 43.02 -35.17 0.61
C LEU A 18 43.65 -34.38 -0.55
N PHE A 19 43.92 -33.07 -0.38
CA PHE A 19 45.15 -32.33 -0.77
C PHE A 19 45.04 -30.82 -0.34
N PRO A 20 46.16 -30.06 -0.19
CA PRO A 20 46.60 -29.40 1.05
C PRO A 20 46.34 -27.86 1.12
N PRO A 21 46.61 -27.18 2.26
CA PRO A 21 46.38 -25.74 2.37
C PRO A 21 47.55 -24.95 1.77
N THR A 22 47.28 -24.08 0.79
CA THR A 22 48.22 -23.05 0.36
C THR A 22 47.80 -21.71 0.94
N SER A 23 48.73 -21.11 1.68
CA SER A 23 48.64 -19.76 2.23
C SER A 23 48.75 -18.76 1.09
N PHE A 24 47.75 -17.89 0.92
CA PHE A 24 47.86 -16.73 0.03
C PHE A 24 47.50 -15.45 0.80
N THR A 25 48.54 -14.63 0.97
CA THR A 25 48.50 -13.26 1.49
C THR A 25 47.66 -12.38 0.56
N LEU A 26 46.63 -11.74 1.11
CA LEU A 26 45.79 -10.75 0.44
C LEU A 26 46.59 -9.46 0.17
N MET A 27 47.08 -9.30 -1.05
CA MET A 27 47.59 -8.02 -1.56
C MET A 27 46.39 -7.19 -2.05
N ARG A 28 46.04 -6.12 -1.31
CA ARG A 28 45.05 -5.13 -1.74
C ARG A 28 45.59 -4.34 -2.92
N LEU A 29 44.94 -4.45 -4.08
CA LEU A 29 45.09 -3.49 -5.19
C LEU A 29 43.94 -2.47 -5.16
N PRO A 30 44.18 -1.20 -5.52
CA PRO A 30 43.17 -0.15 -5.44
C PRO A 30 42.15 -0.28 -6.59
N PHE A 31 40.87 -0.18 -6.27
CA PHE A 31 39.76 -0.11 -7.23
C PHE A 31 39.90 1.10 -8.16
N PRO A 32 39.70 0.98 -9.48
CA PRO A 32 39.55 2.13 -10.33
C PRO A 32 38.15 2.73 -10.16
N LEU A 33 38.09 4.07 -10.05
CA LEU A 33 36.87 4.87 -10.09
C LEU A 33 36.12 4.62 -11.41
N ILE A 34 35.15 3.71 -11.41
CA ILE A 34 34.20 3.56 -12.52
C ILE A 34 33.20 4.71 -12.41
N ARG A 35 33.35 5.71 -13.30
CA ARG A 35 32.32 6.73 -13.52
C ARG A 35 31.04 6.04 -13.99
N ARG A 36 29.94 6.23 -13.25
CA ARG A 36 28.58 5.81 -13.65
C ARG A 36 28.25 6.38 -15.04
N PRO A 37 27.75 5.58 -16.00
CA PRO A 37 27.26 6.15 -17.24
C PRO A 37 26.00 6.98 -16.93
N ARG A 38 25.95 8.21 -17.45
CA ARG A 38 24.70 8.99 -17.47
C ARG A 38 23.68 8.18 -18.28
N CYS A 39 22.59 7.76 -17.64
CA CYS A 39 21.40 7.30 -18.37
C CYS A 39 20.93 8.44 -19.26
N LEU A 40 21.12 8.31 -20.57
CA LEU A 40 20.39 9.08 -21.55
C LEU A 40 18.91 8.62 -21.50
N PRO A 41 17.93 9.53 -21.63
CA PRO A 41 16.54 9.14 -21.70
C PRO A 41 16.35 8.25 -22.94
N LEU A 42 15.98 7.00 -22.69
CA LEU A 42 15.61 6.05 -23.74
C LEU A 42 14.32 6.56 -24.37
N THR A 43 14.38 6.98 -25.64
CA THR A 43 13.18 7.17 -26.47
C THR A 43 12.46 5.83 -26.57
N PRO A 44 11.19 5.71 -26.17
CA PRO A 44 10.49 4.44 -26.20
C PRO A 44 10.22 4.06 -27.67
N PRO A 45 10.58 2.85 -28.12
CA PRO A 45 10.00 2.29 -29.32
C PRO A 45 8.59 1.82 -28.95
N HIS A 46 7.59 2.19 -29.75
CA HIS A 46 6.46 1.35 -30.15
C HIS A 46 5.17 2.11 -30.40
N ASN A 47 4.45 1.60 -31.40
CA ASN A 47 3.12 1.97 -31.83
C ASN A 47 2.16 1.95 -30.62
N HIS A 48 1.95 3.11 -29.98
CA HIS A 48 1.04 3.22 -28.85
C HIS A 48 -0.36 2.79 -29.30
N ARG A 49 -0.87 1.67 -28.78
CA ARG A 49 -2.31 1.42 -28.79
C ARG A 49 -2.96 2.66 -28.19
N ARG A 50 -3.98 3.19 -28.87
CA ARG A 50 -4.70 4.41 -28.43
C ARG A 50 -5.35 4.23 -27.06
N THR A 51 -5.52 3.00 -26.63
CA THR A 51 -6.27 2.58 -25.44
C THR A 51 -5.59 1.37 -24.80
N LEU A 52 -5.55 1.33 -23.46
CA LEU A 52 -5.11 0.19 -22.66
C LEU A 52 -6.26 -0.24 -21.74
N LEU A 53 -6.55 -1.53 -21.66
CA LEU A 53 -7.60 -2.11 -20.84
C LEU A 53 -7.04 -3.27 -20.00
N THR A 54 -7.25 -3.23 -18.68
CA THR A 54 -6.86 -4.31 -17.77
C THR A 54 -8.00 -4.74 -16.85
N LEU A 55 -8.02 -6.03 -16.52
CA LEU A 55 -8.77 -6.56 -15.38
C LEU A 55 -7.78 -6.77 -14.23
N ALA A 56 -8.05 -6.17 -13.08
CA ALA A 56 -7.20 -6.23 -11.91
C ALA A 56 -7.82 -7.01 -10.75
N ILE A 57 -6.97 -7.70 -9.98
CA ILE A 57 -7.35 -8.50 -8.81
C ILE A 57 -6.47 -8.13 -7.61
N GLU A 58 -7.10 -7.87 -6.46
CA GLU A 58 -6.45 -7.62 -5.17
C GLU A 58 -6.99 -8.62 -4.13
N THR A 59 -6.09 -9.41 -3.54
CA THR A 59 -6.38 -10.45 -2.54
C THR A 59 -5.24 -10.62 -1.53
N SER A 60 -4.50 -9.55 -1.20
CA SER A 60 -3.36 -9.63 -0.28
C SER A 60 -3.74 -9.70 1.20
N CYS A 61 -4.85 -9.07 1.59
CA CYS A 61 -5.31 -8.93 2.97
C CYS A 61 -6.69 -9.57 3.19
N ASP A 62 -7.71 -8.80 3.57
CA ASP A 62 -9.07 -9.24 3.93
C ASP A 62 -10.16 -8.76 2.98
N ASP A 63 -9.81 -7.84 2.07
CA ASP A 63 -10.63 -7.35 0.97
C ASP A 63 -10.40 -8.20 -0.29
N THR A 64 -11.46 -8.79 -0.82
CA THR A 64 -11.46 -9.36 -2.18
C THR A 64 -11.92 -8.28 -3.14
N SER A 65 -11.05 -7.77 -4.01
CA SER A 65 -11.42 -6.70 -4.94
C SER A 65 -11.10 -7.05 -6.38
N VAL A 66 -11.98 -6.60 -7.29
CA VAL A 66 -11.81 -6.70 -8.74
C VAL A 66 -12.12 -5.34 -9.36
N ALA A 67 -11.31 -4.94 -10.34
CA ALA A 67 -11.52 -3.70 -11.09
C ALA A 67 -11.29 -3.90 -12.59
N ILE A 68 -11.95 -3.09 -13.40
CA ILE A 68 -11.67 -2.95 -14.83
C ILE A 68 -11.34 -1.51 -15.08
N LEU A 69 -10.11 -1.27 -15.52
CA LEU A 69 -9.60 0.06 -15.80
C LEU A 69 -9.24 0.15 -17.29
N GLU A 70 -9.73 1.20 -17.94
CA GLU A 70 -9.37 1.59 -19.29
C GLU A 70 -8.61 2.92 -19.23
N LYS A 71 -7.53 3.06 -19.98
CA LYS A 71 -6.77 4.29 -20.12
C LYS A 71 -6.69 4.69 -21.59
N GLN A 72 -7.18 5.88 -21.92
CA GLN A 72 -7.10 6.50 -23.24
C GLN A 72 -6.25 7.77 -23.13
N LYS A 73 -5.02 7.72 -23.66
CA LYS A 73 -4.00 8.76 -23.44
C LYS A 73 -3.82 9.03 -21.94
N ALA A 74 -4.15 10.23 -21.45
CA ALA A 74 -4.00 10.59 -20.04
C ALA A 74 -5.26 10.33 -19.19
N LYS A 75 -6.42 10.08 -19.82
CA LYS A 75 -7.70 9.89 -19.12
C LYS A 75 -7.96 8.42 -18.87
N SER A 76 -8.32 8.08 -17.63
CA SER A 76 -8.75 6.74 -17.27
C SER A 76 -10.25 6.67 -17.00
N THR A 77 -10.85 5.52 -17.31
CA THR A 77 -12.24 5.18 -17.02
C THR A 77 -12.27 3.89 -16.23
N LEU A 78 -12.89 3.94 -15.04
CA LEU A 78 -13.08 2.79 -14.17
C LEU A 78 -14.44 2.16 -14.46
N HIS A 79 -14.46 1.15 -15.33
CA HIS A 79 -15.70 0.49 -15.78
C HIS A 79 -16.33 -0.39 -14.70
N PHE A 80 -15.49 -0.98 -13.86
CA PHE A 80 -15.92 -1.80 -12.74
C PHE A 80 -14.97 -1.59 -11.57
N HIS A 81 -15.53 -1.48 -10.38
CA HIS A 81 -14.78 -1.50 -9.13
C HIS A 81 -15.72 -1.94 -8.02
N ASP A 82 -15.48 -3.13 -7.49
CA ASP A 82 -16.23 -3.67 -6.36
C ASP A 82 -15.30 -4.46 -5.44
N LYS A 83 -15.71 -4.59 -4.19
CA LYS A 83 -14.96 -5.36 -3.19
C LYS A 83 -15.88 -6.03 -2.18
N VAL A 84 -15.40 -7.14 -1.64
CA VAL A 84 -16.03 -7.88 -0.55
C VAL A 84 -15.03 -8.03 0.59
N THR A 85 -15.31 -7.35 1.71
CA THR A 85 -14.52 -7.44 2.94
C THR A 85 -14.93 -8.65 3.75
N SER A 86 -13.97 -9.44 4.21
CA SER A 86 -14.24 -10.58 5.09
C SER A 86 -14.64 -10.13 6.51
N ASP A 87 -15.59 -10.84 7.13
CA ASP A 87 -16.07 -10.52 8.46
C ASP A 87 -15.14 -11.07 9.55
N ASN A 88 -14.25 -10.22 10.03
CA ASN A 88 -13.24 -10.58 11.04
C ASN A 88 -13.62 -10.15 12.48
N ARG A 89 -14.89 -9.77 12.73
CA ARG A 89 -15.32 -9.22 14.04
C ARG A 89 -14.98 -10.11 15.22
N ALA A 90 -15.16 -11.44 15.07
CA ALA A 90 -14.88 -12.42 16.13
C ALA A 90 -13.41 -12.47 16.57
N PHE A 91 -12.48 -12.01 15.72
CA PHE A 91 -11.04 -12.03 15.97
C PHE A 91 -10.47 -10.66 16.33
N GLN A 92 -11.32 -9.62 16.34
CA GLN A 92 -10.93 -8.22 16.63
C GLN A 92 -9.77 -7.71 15.77
N GLY A 93 -9.65 -8.22 14.54
CA GLY A 93 -8.58 -7.92 13.58
C GLY A 93 -8.54 -8.96 12.47
N VAL A 94 -7.82 -8.68 11.39
CA VAL A 94 -7.74 -9.55 10.20
C VAL A 94 -7.27 -10.96 10.58
N HIS A 95 -8.11 -11.97 10.31
CA HIS A 95 -7.80 -13.37 10.53
C HIS A 95 -7.50 -14.09 9.20
N PRO A 96 -6.29 -14.66 9.03
CA PRO A 96 -5.86 -15.20 7.73
C PRO A 96 -6.80 -16.24 7.12
N LEU A 97 -7.33 -17.16 7.92
CA LEU A 97 -8.20 -18.22 7.39
C LEU A 97 -9.59 -17.70 6.99
N VAL A 98 -10.12 -16.69 7.70
CA VAL A 98 -11.43 -16.10 7.37
C VAL A 98 -11.31 -15.27 6.09
N ALA A 99 -10.21 -14.53 5.96
CA ALA A 99 -9.89 -13.82 4.73
C ALA A 99 -9.72 -14.77 3.55
N LEU A 100 -8.98 -15.88 3.72
CA LEU A 100 -8.81 -16.90 2.68
C LEU A 100 -10.13 -17.50 2.22
N GLU A 101 -10.99 -17.91 3.15
CA GLU A 101 -12.31 -18.47 2.85
C GLU A 101 -13.17 -17.46 2.07
N SER A 102 -13.13 -16.19 2.49
CA SER A 102 -13.83 -15.10 1.79
C SER A 102 -13.33 -14.92 0.35
N HIS A 103 -12.01 -14.90 0.12
CA HIS A 103 -11.44 -14.78 -1.22
C HIS A 103 -11.87 -15.95 -2.12
N GLN A 104 -11.77 -17.19 -1.62
CA GLN A 104 -12.17 -18.39 -2.36
C GLN A 104 -13.66 -18.38 -2.73
N LYS A 105 -14.52 -17.89 -1.83
CA LYS A 105 -15.96 -17.79 -2.06
C LYS A 105 -16.35 -16.65 -3.00
N SER A 106 -15.66 -15.51 -2.92
CA SER A 106 -16.13 -14.24 -3.51
C SER A 106 -15.45 -13.89 -4.83
N LEU A 107 -14.20 -14.30 -5.05
CA LEU A 107 -13.39 -13.82 -6.18
C LEU A 107 -14.01 -14.19 -7.54
N ALA A 108 -14.38 -15.46 -7.73
CA ALA A 108 -14.98 -15.90 -9.00
C ALA A 108 -16.32 -15.19 -9.30
N LEU A 109 -17.12 -14.91 -8.27
CA LEU A 109 -18.38 -14.18 -8.39
C LEU A 109 -18.13 -12.70 -8.76
N LEU A 110 -17.13 -12.06 -8.14
CA LEU A 110 -16.70 -10.71 -8.47
C LEU A 110 -16.19 -10.61 -9.90
N VAL A 111 -15.31 -11.52 -10.33
CA VAL A 111 -14.81 -11.56 -11.71
C VAL A 111 -15.98 -11.72 -12.69
N ASN A 112 -16.88 -12.68 -12.47
CA ASN A 112 -18.03 -12.90 -13.34
C ASN A 112 -18.93 -11.66 -13.47
N ARG A 113 -19.12 -10.89 -12.39
CA ARG A 113 -19.83 -9.59 -12.43
C ARG A 113 -19.03 -8.55 -13.21
N ALA A 114 -17.72 -8.47 -12.99
CA ALA A 114 -16.84 -7.53 -13.67
C ALA A 114 -16.87 -7.72 -15.19
N LEU A 115 -16.86 -8.97 -15.68
CA LEU A 115 -16.86 -9.25 -17.13
C LEU A 115 -18.02 -8.60 -17.90
N ARG A 116 -19.17 -8.40 -17.25
CA ARG A 116 -20.33 -7.73 -17.84
C ARG A 116 -20.13 -6.22 -18.03
N SER A 117 -19.16 -5.65 -17.35
CA SER A 117 -18.81 -4.23 -17.38
C SER A 117 -17.62 -3.96 -18.30
N LEU A 118 -17.04 -4.97 -18.93
CA LEU A 118 -16.07 -4.73 -20.01
C LEU A 118 -16.71 -3.87 -21.11
N PRO A 119 -15.94 -3.02 -21.81
CA PRO A 119 -16.45 -2.23 -22.93
C PRO A 119 -17.14 -3.11 -23.98
N GLU A 120 -18.23 -2.62 -24.56
CA GLU A 120 -18.92 -3.34 -25.64
C GLU A 120 -18.10 -3.32 -26.91
N ARG A 121 -18.14 -4.43 -27.65
CA ARG A 121 -17.49 -4.53 -28.95
C ARG A 121 -18.51 -4.85 -30.02
N GLU A 122 -18.54 -4.05 -31.09
CA GLU A 122 -19.43 -4.28 -32.21
C GLU A 122 -19.11 -5.59 -32.92
N ALA A 123 -20.14 -6.39 -33.20
CA ALA A 123 -20.01 -7.73 -33.78
C ALA A 123 -19.21 -7.74 -35.11
N GLY A 124 -19.33 -6.70 -35.93
CA GLY A 124 -18.60 -6.59 -37.20
C GLY A 124 -17.08 -6.38 -37.05
N SER A 125 -16.61 -5.95 -35.89
CA SER A 125 -15.18 -5.72 -35.58
C SER A 125 -14.58 -6.76 -34.61
N ALA A 126 -15.42 -7.67 -34.13
CA ALA A 126 -15.07 -8.66 -33.14
C ALA A 126 -14.36 -9.86 -33.79
N THR A 127 -13.27 -10.26 -33.18
CA THR A 127 -12.49 -11.46 -33.53
C THR A 127 -12.21 -12.22 -32.24
N TRP A 128 -11.88 -13.51 -32.37
CA TRP A 128 -11.40 -14.32 -31.24
C TRP A 128 -10.18 -13.71 -30.53
N GLY A 129 -9.39 -12.91 -31.26
CA GLY A 129 -8.20 -12.26 -30.74
C GLY A 129 -8.47 -11.02 -29.88
N ASN A 130 -9.67 -10.43 -29.93
CA ASN A 130 -9.94 -9.11 -29.34
C ASN A 130 -11.29 -9.02 -28.61
N ALA A 131 -12.09 -10.07 -28.60
CA ALA A 131 -13.40 -10.11 -27.96
C ALA A 131 -13.56 -11.32 -27.04
N VAL A 132 -14.40 -11.16 -26.01
CA VAL A 132 -14.87 -12.24 -25.14
C VAL A 132 -16.40 -12.27 -25.19
N GLN A 133 -16.98 -13.45 -25.39
CA GLN A 133 -18.42 -13.65 -25.32
C GLN A 133 -18.84 -13.82 -23.86
N ILE A 134 -19.72 -12.95 -23.40
CA ILE A 134 -20.29 -12.97 -22.06
C ILE A 134 -21.71 -13.50 -22.13
N ARG A 135 -21.96 -14.58 -21.40
CA ARG A 135 -23.29 -15.21 -21.35
C ARG A 135 -24.31 -14.28 -20.71
N GLY A 136 -25.43 -14.08 -21.39
CA GLY A 136 -26.58 -13.33 -20.87
C GLY A 136 -27.19 -14.01 -19.63
N ALA A 137 -27.97 -13.27 -18.84
CA ALA A 137 -28.84 -13.92 -17.86
C ALA A 137 -29.93 -14.73 -18.59
N LYS A 138 -30.70 -15.55 -17.84
CA LYS A 138 -31.73 -16.41 -18.44
C LYS A 138 -32.75 -15.56 -19.23
N GLY A 139 -32.73 -15.68 -20.55
CA GLY A 139 -33.61 -14.94 -21.46
C GLY A 139 -32.97 -13.69 -22.11
N GLU A 140 -31.74 -13.34 -21.73
CA GLU A 140 -30.96 -12.29 -22.37
C GLU A 140 -30.01 -12.88 -23.42
N ALA A 141 -29.72 -12.09 -24.46
CA ALA A 141 -28.73 -12.47 -25.46
C ALA A 141 -27.31 -12.38 -24.89
N ASP A 142 -26.41 -13.21 -25.42
CA ASP A 142 -24.99 -13.09 -25.14
C ASP A 142 -24.44 -11.77 -25.69
N THR A 143 -23.47 -11.17 -24.99
CA THR A 143 -22.84 -9.92 -25.40
C THR A 143 -21.38 -10.14 -25.75
N LEU A 144 -20.89 -9.45 -26.78
CA LEU A 144 -19.48 -9.41 -27.12
C LEU A 144 -18.83 -8.22 -26.44
N ARG A 145 -17.81 -8.48 -25.63
CA ARG A 145 -17.07 -7.49 -24.87
C ARG A 145 -15.63 -7.42 -25.32
N GLU A 146 -14.99 -6.26 -25.16
CA GLU A 146 -13.58 -6.10 -25.43
C GLU A 146 -12.75 -6.96 -24.48
N LYS A 147 -11.86 -7.77 -25.06
CA LYS A 147 -10.92 -8.57 -24.30
C LYS A 147 -9.86 -7.65 -23.68
N PRO A 148 -9.58 -7.75 -22.37
CA PRO A 148 -8.48 -6.99 -21.75
C PRO A 148 -7.16 -7.21 -22.49
N ASP A 149 -6.30 -6.19 -22.53
CA ASP A 149 -4.96 -6.29 -23.11
C ASP A 149 -4.04 -7.16 -22.25
N PHE A 150 -4.27 -7.15 -20.93
CA PHE A 150 -3.55 -7.92 -19.93
C PHE A 150 -4.36 -8.08 -18.65
N ILE A 151 -3.88 -8.94 -17.76
CA ILE A 151 -4.42 -9.11 -16.42
C ILE A 151 -3.42 -8.54 -15.41
N THR A 152 -3.92 -7.79 -14.44
CA THR A 152 -3.11 -7.26 -13.35
C THR A 152 -3.49 -7.94 -12.04
N VAL A 153 -2.50 -8.26 -11.21
CA VAL A 153 -2.79 -8.94 -9.93
C VAL A 153 -1.76 -8.60 -8.88
N THR A 154 -2.20 -8.46 -7.64
CA THR A 154 -1.30 -8.30 -6.51
C THR A 154 -0.47 -9.55 -6.31
N ARG A 155 0.85 -9.44 -6.48
CA ARG A 155 1.79 -10.55 -6.27
C ARG A 155 2.35 -10.56 -4.85
N GLY A 156 2.40 -9.41 -4.18
CA GLY A 156 2.81 -9.28 -2.78
C GLY A 156 3.13 -7.82 -2.41
N PRO A 157 3.54 -7.53 -1.16
CA PRO A 157 3.51 -8.42 -0.01
C PRO A 157 2.07 -8.77 0.44
N GLY A 158 1.92 -9.74 1.34
CA GLY A 158 0.60 -10.13 1.85
C GLY A 158 0.54 -11.54 2.42
N MET A 159 -0.67 -11.99 2.77
CA MET A 159 -0.88 -13.36 3.24
C MET A 159 -0.72 -14.34 2.07
N GLN A 160 0.29 -15.21 2.13
CA GLN A 160 0.71 -16.07 1.01
C GLN A 160 -0.46 -16.82 0.34
N SER A 161 -1.31 -17.50 1.12
CA SER A 161 -2.45 -18.28 0.59
C SER A 161 -3.51 -17.39 -0.05
N ASN A 162 -3.72 -16.20 0.49
CA ASN A 162 -4.67 -15.22 -0.05
C ASN A 162 -4.17 -14.68 -1.40
N LEU A 163 -2.88 -14.33 -1.47
CA LEU A 163 -2.22 -13.92 -2.71
C LEU A 163 -2.28 -15.01 -3.79
N MET A 164 -2.09 -16.29 -3.42
CA MET A 164 -2.19 -17.42 -4.36
C MET A 164 -3.58 -17.48 -5.01
N THR A 165 -4.64 -17.23 -4.25
CA THR A 165 -6.03 -17.28 -4.77
C THR A 165 -6.24 -16.29 -5.91
N GLY A 166 -5.79 -15.04 -5.75
CA GLY A 166 -5.85 -14.03 -6.80
C GLY A 166 -4.92 -14.33 -7.98
N LEU A 167 -3.67 -14.72 -7.68
CA LEU A 167 -2.65 -14.98 -8.70
C LEU A 167 -3.01 -16.17 -9.60
N ASP A 168 -3.54 -17.26 -9.04
CA ASP A 168 -3.92 -18.44 -9.82
C ASP A 168 -5.14 -18.15 -10.71
N MET A 169 -6.11 -17.36 -10.23
CA MET A 169 -7.21 -16.86 -11.06
C MET A 169 -6.71 -15.98 -12.20
N ALA A 170 -5.79 -15.04 -11.92
CA ALA A 170 -5.21 -14.16 -12.93
C ALA A 170 -4.48 -14.94 -14.02
N LYS A 171 -3.67 -15.94 -13.65
CA LYS A 171 -3.00 -16.84 -14.59
C LYS A 171 -4.00 -17.66 -15.41
N GLY A 172 -5.04 -18.19 -14.78
CA GLY A 172 -6.10 -18.92 -15.48
C GLY A 172 -6.78 -18.07 -16.56
N LEU A 173 -7.13 -16.82 -16.23
CA LEU A 173 -7.68 -15.86 -17.19
C LEU A 173 -6.68 -15.52 -18.31
N ALA A 174 -5.43 -15.23 -17.94
CA ALA A 174 -4.38 -14.90 -18.90
C ALA A 174 -4.11 -16.03 -19.91
N VAL A 175 -4.04 -17.28 -19.44
CA VAL A 175 -3.90 -18.45 -20.31
C VAL A 175 -5.15 -18.67 -21.15
N ALA A 176 -6.35 -18.53 -20.58
CA ALA A 176 -7.59 -18.71 -21.34
C ALA A 176 -7.75 -17.66 -22.46
N TRP A 177 -7.31 -16.43 -22.22
CA TRP A 177 -7.46 -15.30 -23.15
C TRP A 177 -6.23 -15.02 -24.00
N GLN A 178 -5.13 -15.71 -23.74
CA GLN A 178 -3.83 -15.50 -24.39
C GLN A 178 -3.39 -14.03 -24.28
N VAL A 179 -3.40 -13.52 -23.05
CA VAL A 179 -2.98 -12.15 -22.73
C VAL A 179 -1.93 -12.18 -21.61
N PRO A 180 -0.99 -11.21 -21.54
CA PRO A 180 0.03 -11.25 -20.50
C PRO A 180 -0.52 -10.96 -19.10
N VAL A 181 0.29 -11.24 -18.09
CA VAL A 181 0.03 -10.88 -16.70
C VAL A 181 1.03 -9.82 -16.25
N VAL A 182 0.61 -8.92 -15.36
CA VAL A 182 1.49 -8.03 -14.60
C VAL A 182 1.25 -8.24 -13.11
N GLY A 183 2.25 -8.80 -12.42
CA GLY A 183 2.26 -8.95 -10.97
C GLY A 183 2.70 -7.66 -10.29
N VAL A 184 1.84 -7.06 -9.48
CA VAL A 184 2.03 -5.74 -8.88
C VAL A 184 2.43 -5.86 -7.41
N ASN A 185 3.31 -4.95 -6.97
CA ASN A 185 3.62 -4.79 -5.55
C ASN A 185 2.52 -3.95 -4.87
N HIS A 186 1.97 -4.46 -3.78
CA HIS A 186 0.87 -3.86 -3.05
C HIS A 186 1.22 -2.47 -2.48
N MET A 187 2.43 -2.31 -1.93
CA MET A 187 2.87 -1.01 -1.39
C MET A 187 3.13 0.01 -2.49
N GLN A 188 3.66 -0.43 -3.62
CA GLN A 188 3.80 0.39 -4.82
C GLN A 188 2.43 0.90 -5.30
N ALA A 189 1.40 0.07 -5.26
CA ALA A 189 0.05 0.48 -5.62
C ALA A 189 -0.52 1.58 -4.71
N HIS A 190 -0.35 1.44 -3.40
CA HIS A 190 -0.72 2.51 -2.45
C HIS A 190 0.02 3.83 -2.70
N ALA A 191 1.29 3.78 -3.08
CA ALA A 191 2.10 4.97 -3.38
C ALA A 191 1.64 5.67 -4.68
N LEU A 192 1.15 4.92 -5.67
CA LEU A 192 0.76 5.45 -6.98
C LEU A 192 -0.74 5.79 -7.10
N THR A 193 -1.56 5.47 -6.09
CA THR A 193 -2.99 5.83 -6.05
C THR A 193 -3.30 7.29 -6.43
N PRO A 194 -2.56 8.32 -5.99
CA PRO A 194 -2.84 9.71 -6.40
C PRO A 194 -2.73 9.92 -7.91
N ARG A 195 -1.83 9.21 -8.59
CA ARG A 195 -1.66 9.26 -10.04
C ARG A 195 -2.87 8.64 -10.75
N LEU A 196 -3.45 7.58 -10.20
CA LEU A 196 -4.76 7.07 -10.62
C LEU A 196 -5.84 8.15 -10.47
N VAL A 197 -5.93 8.79 -9.31
CA VAL A 197 -6.94 9.84 -9.04
C VAL A 197 -6.82 10.99 -10.03
N SER A 198 -5.59 11.43 -10.30
CA SER A 198 -5.30 12.45 -11.32
C SER A 198 -5.76 11.99 -12.71
N SER A 199 -5.51 10.74 -13.09
CA SER A 199 -5.92 10.21 -14.40
C SER A 199 -7.44 10.01 -14.53
N LEU A 200 -8.14 9.64 -13.46
CA LEU A 200 -9.61 9.55 -13.42
C LEU A 200 -10.27 10.94 -13.52
N SER A 201 -9.60 11.96 -13.02
CA SER A 201 -10.09 13.35 -13.00
C SER A 201 -9.65 14.16 -14.23
N ALA A 202 -8.76 13.61 -15.07
CA ALA A 202 -8.18 14.30 -16.21
C ALA A 202 -9.25 14.65 -17.26
N SER A 203 -9.21 15.90 -17.74
CA SER A 203 -9.83 16.26 -19.01
C SER A 203 -8.93 15.79 -20.15
N SER A 204 -9.50 15.60 -21.34
CA SER A 204 -8.81 15.02 -22.51
C SER A 204 -7.54 15.78 -22.99
N GLU A 205 -7.21 16.91 -22.35
CA GLU A 205 -6.14 17.85 -22.74
C GLU A 205 -4.94 17.91 -21.77
N SER A 206 -5.05 17.42 -20.52
CA SER A 206 -3.92 17.38 -19.59
C SER A 206 -3.13 16.08 -19.74
N ALA A 207 -1.89 16.16 -20.22
CA ALA A 207 -1.14 15.01 -20.72
C ALA A 207 -0.43 14.14 -19.66
N GLU A 208 -0.30 14.58 -18.41
CA GLU A 208 0.55 13.89 -17.44
C GLU A 208 -0.13 13.60 -16.09
N SER A 209 0.14 12.42 -15.54
CA SER A 209 -0.37 11.99 -14.25
C SER A 209 0.31 12.72 -13.09
N HIS A 210 -0.47 13.31 -12.19
CA HIS A 210 0.03 14.01 -11.00
C HIS A 210 -0.07 13.13 -9.73
N PRO A 211 0.90 13.15 -8.80
CA PRO A 211 2.15 13.90 -8.83
C PRO A 211 3.18 13.33 -9.81
N GLN A 212 4.05 14.21 -10.30
CA GLN A 212 5.26 13.79 -11.01
C GLN A 212 6.29 13.24 -10.05
N PHE A 213 7.14 12.34 -10.54
CA PHE A 213 8.34 11.94 -9.82
C PHE A 213 9.37 13.09 -9.83
N PRO A 214 10.14 13.31 -8.76
CA PRO A 214 10.06 12.62 -7.47
C PRO A 214 8.97 13.16 -6.54
N PHE A 215 8.39 12.31 -5.70
CA PHE A 215 7.44 12.73 -4.65
C PHE A 215 7.58 11.90 -3.37
N LEU A 216 7.07 12.43 -2.25
CA LEU A 216 6.99 11.72 -0.98
C LEU A 216 5.61 11.10 -0.77
N SER A 217 5.58 9.92 -0.16
CA SER A 217 4.36 9.23 0.24
C SER A 217 4.41 8.84 1.71
N LEU A 218 3.49 9.36 2.51
CA LEU A 218 3.20 8.93 3.86
C LEU A 218 2.06 7.89 3.81
N LEU A 219 2.41 6.61 3.89
CA LEU A 219 1.47 5.50 3.83
C LEU A 219 1.06 5.10 5.26
N VAL A 220 -0.17 5.44 5.65
CA VAL A 220 -0.71 5.28 7.01
C VAL A 220 -2.03 4.51 7.01
N SER A 221 -1.93 3.19 7.25
CA SER A 221 -3.07 2.27 7.32
C SER A 221 -3.11 1.52 8.67
N GLY A 222 -4.07 0.61 8.83
CA GLY A 222 -4.11 -0.31 9.97
C GLY A 222 -2.92 -1.30 9.98
N GLY A 223 -2.33 -1.58 8.81
CA GLY A 223 -1.23 -2.53 8.64
C GLY A 223 0.15 -1.88 8.42
N ASN A 224 0.19 -0.65 7.90
CA ASN A 224 1.42 0.00 7.46
C ASN A 224 1.56 1.42 8.04
N THR A 225 2.80 1.82 8.32
CA THR A 225 3.17 3.20 8.64
C THR A 225 4.59 3.41 8.15
N MET A 226 4.70 4.08 7.00
CA MET A 226 5.99 4.33 6.36
C MET A 226 5.98 5.66 5.57
N LEU A 227 7.16 6.25 5.46
CA LEU A 227 7.46 7.41 4.64
C LEU A 227 8.36 6.95 3.51
N VAL A 228 7.89 7.10 2.28
CA VAL A 228 8.54 6.57 1.08
C VAL A 228 8.87 7.73 0.14
N HIS A 229 10.08 7.73 -0.39
CA HIS A 229 10.51 8.62 -1.47
C HIS A 229 10.48 7.86 -2.79
N SER A 230 9.63 8.30 -3.70
CA SER A 230 9.47 7.68 -5.02
C SER A 230 10.23 8.52 -6.05
N SER A 231 11.36 8.03 -6.56
CA SER A 231 12.14 8.72 -7.61
C SER A 231 11.72 8.35 -9.02
N ASP A 232 11.16 7.16 -9.20
CA ASP A 232 10.55 6.70 -10.45
C ASP A 232 9.53 5.58 -10.16
N ILE A 233 9.02 4.94 -11.22
CA ILE A 233 7.98 3.90 -11.12
C ILE A 233 8.46 2.59 -10.45
N VAL A 234 9.76 2.31 -10.40
CA VAL A 234 10.33 1.09 -9.80
C VAL A 234 11.28 1.36 -8.63
N SER A 235 11.62 2.63 -8.37
CA SER A 235 12.56 3.06 -7.34
C SER A 235 11.85 3.86 -6.26
N HIS A 236 11.62 3.18 -5.12
CA HIS A 236 10.90 3.73 -3.97
C HIS A 236 11.70 3.49 -2.68
N SER A 237 12.48 4.46 -2.21
CA SER A 237 13.26 4.33 -0.98
C SER A 237 12.40 4.55 0.26
N ILE A 238 12.46 3.65 1.24
CA ILE A 238 11.82 3.83 2.53
C ILE A 238 12.70 4.76 3.37
N LEU A 239 12.22 5.98 3.61
CA LEU A 239 12.92 6.94 4.45
C LEU A 239 12.68 6.66 5.94
N ALA A 240 11.46 6.27 6.31
CA ALA A 240 11.12 5.85 7.66
C ALA A 240 10.05 4.76 7.64
N GLU A 241 10.14 3.80 8.54
CA GLU A 241 9.13 2.74 8.71
C GLU A 241 8.88 2.48 10.19
N LYS A 242 7.72 1.90 10.50
CA LYS A 242 7.42 1.42 11.85
C LYS A 242 8.38 0.32 12.30
N THR A 243 8.85 0.43 13.53
CA THR A 243 9.62 -0.63 14.22
C THR A 243 8.73 -1.55 15.05
N ASP A 244 7.49 -1.13 15.35
CA ASP A 244 6.53 -1.88 16.15
C ASP A 244 5.12 -1.97 15.48
N ILE A 245 4.13 -1.28 16.04
CA ILE A 245 2.72 -1.31 15.62
C ILE A 245 2.41 -0.12 14.70
N PRO A 246 1.57 -0.29 13.67
CA PRO A 246 1.13 0.81 12.80
C PRO A 246 0.30 1.85 13.57
N VAL A 247 0.30 3.09 13.05
CA VAL A 247 -0.48 4.20 13.63
C VAL A 247 -1.99 3.90 13.67
N GLY A 248 -2.55 3.24 12.65
CA GLY A 248 -3.96 2.87 12.65
C GLY A 248 -4.30 1.89 13.78
N ASN A 249 -3.45 0.87 13.98
CA ASN A 249 -3.66 -0.14 15.03
C ASN A 249 -3.56 0.45 16.45
N VAL A 250 -2.61 1.37 16.69
CA VAL A 250 -2.53 2.04 18.00
C VAL A 250 -3.74 2.93 18.24
N LEU A 251 -4.24 3.65 17.23
CA LEU A 251 -5.44 4.47 17.35
C LEU A 251 -6.67 3.60 17.64
N ASP A 252 -6.83 2.47 16.96
CA ASP A 252 -7.93 1.54 17.22
C ASP A 252 -7.87 0.96 18.65
N LYS A 253 -6.66 0.66 19.14
CA LYS A 253 -6.45 0.23 20.54
C LYS A 253 -6.82 1.32 21.54
N CYS A 254 -6.33 2.54 21.33
CA CYS A 254 -6.63 3.67 22.21
C CYS A 254 -8.11 4.01 22.18
N ALA A 255 -8.77 3.91 21.03
CA ALA A 255 -10.20 4.12 20.89
C ALA A 255 -11.02 3.17 21.77
N ARG A 256 -10.66 1.89 21.83
CA ARG A 256 -11.33 0.92 22.72
C ARG A 256 -11.15 1.24 24.21
N ASP A 257 -10.01 1.82 24.59
CA ASP A 257 -9.74 2.19 25.97
C ASP A 257 -10.43 3.53 26.34
N ILE A 258 -10.48 4.50 25.41
CA ILE A 258 -10.99 5.86 25.65
C ILE A 258 -12.52 5.96 25.50
N LEU A 259 -13.10 5.32 24.48
CA LEU A 259 -14.51 5.50 24.16
C LEU A 259 -15.42 4.91 25.25
N PRO A 260 -16.51 5.60 25.62
CA PRO A 260 -17.56 5.03 26.47
C PRO A 260 -18.12 3.72 25.93
N ALA A 261 -18.44 2.76 26.81
CA ALA A 261 -19.00 1.46 26.43
C ALA A 261 -20.26 1.59 25.57
N SER A 262 -21.11 2.58 25.86
CA SER A 262 -22.32 2.88 25.09
C SER A 262 -22.06 3.21 23.61
N LEU A 263 -20.88 3.75 23.27
CA LEU A 263 -20.51 4.01 21.87
C LEU A 263 -19.90 2.79 21.19
N LEU A 264 -19.18 1.95 21.94
CA LEU A 264 -18.63 0.70 21.43
C LEU A 264 -19.73 -0.32 21.09
N ASP A 265 -20.73 -0.45 21.97
CA ASP A 265 -21.83 -1.41 21.80
C ASP A 265 -22.79 -1.03 20.66
N ASN A 266 -22.93 0.28 20.37
CA ASN A 266 -23.77 0.80 19.30
C ASN A 266 -23.04 0.94 17.94
N GLY A 267 -21.75 0.60 17.90
CA GLY A 267 -20.93 0.71 16.69
C GLY A 267 -21.42 -0.22 15.58
N LYS A 268 -21.99 0.35 14.51
CA LYS A 268 -22.39 -0.42 13.31
C LYS A 268 -21.18 -0.94 12.50
N SER A 269 -19.98 -0.44 12.77
CA SER A 269 -18.73 -0.71 12.04
C SER A 269 -17.55 -0.88 13.00
N VAL A 270 -16.59 -1.72 12.65
CA VAL A 270 -15.36 -2.01 13.42
C VAL A 270 -14.28 -0.94 13.22
N MET A 271 -14.61 0.20 12.60
CA MET A 271 -13.67 1.28 12.33
C MET A 271 -13.54 2.22 13.53
N TYR A 272 -12.68 1.85 14.48
CA TYR A 272 -12.52 2.59 15.73
C TYR A 272 -11.80 3.94 15.56
N GLY A 273 -10.86 4.07 14.61
CA GLY A 273 -10.20 5.34 14.29
C GLY A 273 -11.17 6.50 14.00
N PRO A 274 -12.10 6.37 13.03
CA PRO A 274 -13.13 7.37 12.77
C PRO A 274 -14.04 7.66 13.97
N MET A 275 -14.42 6.63 14.75
CA MET A 275 -15.21 6.83 15.97
C MET A 275 -14.47 7.66 17.01
N LEU A 276 -13.16 7.44 17.16
CA LEU A 276 -12.30 8.22 18.05
C LEU A 276 -12.22 9.68 17.61
N GLU A 277 -12.13 9.94 16.31
CA GLU A 277 -12.14 11.30 15.75
C GLU A 277 -13.47 12.01 16.02
N GLU A 278 -14.60 11.37 15.73
CA GLU A 278 -15.93 11.93 15.94
C GLU A 278 -16.19 12.24 17.42
N PHE A 279 -15.75 11.34 18.32
CA PHE A 279 -15.87 11.55 19.76
C PHE A 279 -15.01 12.73 20.23
N ALA A 280 -13.76 12.82 19.75
CA ALA A 280 -12.82 13.87 20.10
C ALA A 280 -13.26 15.26 19.60
N PHE A 281 -13.89 15.33 18.42
CA PHE A 281 -14.23 16.56 17.72
C PHE A 281 -15.71 16.53 17.24
N PRO A 282 -16.69 16.61 18.17
CA PRO A 282 -18.12 16.50 17.83
C PRO A 282 -18.61 17.57 16.85
N ASN A 283 -17.96 18.74 16.78
CA ASN A 283 -18.28 19.81 15.82
C ASN A 283 -17.28 19.86 14.65
N GLY A 284 -16.48 18.81 14.46
CA GLY A 284 -15.47 18.70 13.40
C GLY A 284 -14.42 19.81 13.47
N ALA A 285 -14.16 20.46 12.34
CA ALA A 285 -13.10 21.47 12.21
C ALA A 285 -13.22 22.68 13.16
N LYS A 286 -14.42 22.94 13.72
CA LYS A 286 -14.61 24.00 14.71
C LYS A 286 -13.95 23.69 16.06
N ASP A 287 -13.72 22.41 16.35
CA ASP A 287 -13.09 21.96 17.59
C ASP A 287 -11.55 21.80 17.43
N TYR A 288 -10.99 22.06 16.24
CA TYR A 288 -9.56 21.91 15.99
C TYR A 288 -8.78 23.06 16.62
N ASP A 289 -8.37 22.87 17.86
CA ASP A 289 -7.45 23.76 18.57
C ASP A 289 -6.01 23.20 18.52
N TYR A 290 -5.35 23.40 17.39
CA TYR A 290 -3.95 22.99 17.21
C TYR A 290 -3.05 24.18 16.92
N THR A 291 -2.08 24.41 17.82
CA THR A 291 -1.00 25.38 17.61
C THR A 291 0.32 24.62 17.40
N PRO A 292 0.88 24.63 16.18
CA PRO A 292 2.12 23.91 15.90
C PRO A 292 3.31 24.47 16.71
N PRO A 293 4.12 23.63 17.40
CA PRO A 293 5.29 24.08 18.12
C PRO A 293 6.34 24.74 17.22
N GLU A 294 7.01 25.78 17.72
CA GLU A 294 8.01 26.54 16.94
C GLU A 294 9.23 25.69 16.54
N THR A 295 9.66 24.78 17.42
CA THR A 295 10.89 24.01 17.22
C THR A 295 10.61 22.52 17.13
N GLN A 296 11.52 21.75 16.51
CA GLN A 296 11.40 20.28 16.46
C GLN A 296 11.36 19.68 17.88
N ARG A 297 12.11 20.27 18.81
CA ARG A 297 12.11 19.90 20.22
C ARG A 297 10.73 20.11 20.89
N GLY A 298 10.00 21.13 20.46
CA GLY A 298 8.64 21.41 20.92
C GLY A 298 7.65 20.26 20.65
N LEU A 299 7.80 19.54 19.52
CA LEU A 299 6.97 18.36 19.20
C LEU A 299 7.20 17.19 20.18
N ASN A 300 8.36 17.16 20.83
CA ASN A 300 8.73 16.12 21.79
C ASN A 300 8.49 16.55 23.25
N THR A 301 7.86 17.71 23.47
CA THR A 301 7.66 18.25 24.83
C THR A 301 6.38 17.67 25.43
N MET A 302 6.50 17.11 26.64
CA MET A 302 5.35 16.67 27.42
C MET A 302 4.56 17.88 27.93
N LYS A 303 3.24 17.82 27.80
CA LYS A 303 2.31 18.83 28.33
C LYS A 303 1.41 18.15 29.36
N THR A 304 1.44 18.64 30.59
CA THR A 304 0.50 18.21 31.63
C THR A 304 -0.84 18.88 31.39
N THR A 305 -1.91 18.08 31.35
CA THR A 305 -3.26 18.58 31.12
C THR A 305 -3.89 19.11 32.40
N GLN A 306 -5.03 19.78 32.28
CA GLN A 306 -5.83 20.24 33.43
C GLN A 306 -6.29 19.11 34.36
N PHE A 307 -6.23 17.86 33.91
CA PHE A 307 -6.57 16.67 34.70
C PHE A 307 -5.34 15.98 35.31
N GLY A 308 -4.15 16.59 35.21
CA GLY A 308 -2.94 16.15 35.92
C GLY A 308 -2.15 15.02 35.26
N TRP A 309 -2.62 14.45 34.15
CA TRP A 309 -1.88 13.47 33.36
C TRP A 309 -1.17 14.13 32.16
N ALA A 310 -0.18 13.42 31.60
CA ALA A 310 0.55 13.83 30.41
C ALA A 310 0.84 12.61 29.53
N ILE A 311 0.87 12.81 28.21
CA ILE A 311 1.28 11.77 27.26
C ILE A 311 2.71 12.04 26.80
N ARG A 312 3.57 11.05 26.97
CA ARG A 312 4.96 11.11 26.48
C ARG A 312 4.99 10.87 24.97
N PRO A 313 5.58 11.78 24.17
CA PRO A 313 5.74 11.57 22.73
C PRO A 313 6.63 10.36 22.41
N PRO A 314 6.34 9.60 21.34
CA PRO A 314 7.17 8.47 20.95
C PRO A 314 8.57 8.90 20.50
N LEU A 315 9.57 8.05 20.78
CA LEU A 315 10.99 8.31 20.45
C LEU A 315 11.50 9.69 20.93
N SER A 316 10.96 10.18 22.05
CA SER A 316 11.46 11.38 22.73
C SER A 316 12.93 11.22 23.17
N GLU A 317 13.65 12.33 23.37
CA GLU A 317 15.06 12.39 23.81
C GLU A 317 16.05 11.95 22.71
N ASP A 318 16.93 10.98 23.00
CA ASP A 318 18.09 10.62 22.18
C ASP A 318 17.75 10.08 20.79
N LYS A 319 16.50 9.66 20.57
CA LYS A 319 15.99 9.14 19.29
C LYS A 319 15.02 10.10 18.58
N SER A 320 14.95 11.36 18.99
CA SER A 320 14.02 12.33 18.43
C SER A 320 14.25 12.66 16.94
N SER A 321 15.48 12.44 16.45
CA SER A 321 15.85 12.57 15.05
C SER A 321 15.91 11.25 14.29
N SER A 322 15.51 10.13 14.90
CA SER A 322 15.52 8.84 14.20
C SER A 322 14.42 8.78 13.15
N MET A 323 14.78 8.25 11.98
CA MET A 323 13.85 8.01 10.87
C MET A 323 13.10 6.69 11.05
N GLU A 324 12.40 6.58 12.17
CA GLU A 324 11.63 5.42 12.58
C GLU A 324 10.26 5.87 13.11
N PHE A 325 9.24 5.02 12.92
CA PHE A 325 7.96 5.16 13.61
C PHE A 325 7.87 4.15 14.76
N SER A 326 7.42 4.59 15.93
CA SER A 326 7.19 3.70 17.07
C SER A 326 5.96 4.20 17.84
N TYR A 327 5.07 3.27 18.16
CA TYR A 327 3.79 3.56 18.81
C TYR A 327 3.48 2.62 19.98
N SER A 328 4.31 1.62 20.24
CA SER A 328 4.08 0.63 21.31
C SER A 328 3.89 1.25 22.69
N GLY A 329 4.62 2.32 23.00
CA GLY A 329 4.49 3.05 24.27
C GLY A 329 3.18 3.81 24.42
N LEU A 330 2.61 4.33 23.32
CA LEU A 330 1.44 5.21 23.37
C LEU A 330 0.22 4.48 23.94
N GLY A 331 -0.13 3.30 23.40
CA GLY A 331 -1.28 2.54 23.88
C GLY A 331 -1.18 2.16 25.36
N ALA A 332 0.02 1.83 25.85
CA ALA A 332 0.23 1.51 27.27
C ALA A 332 0.05 2.73 28.19
N ILE A 333 0.47 3.92 27.73
CA ILE A 333 0.28 5.18 28.46
C ILE A 333 -1.21 5.51 28.54
N ILE A 334 -1.94 5.46 27.41
CA ILE A 334 -3.37 5.75 27.37
C ILE A 334 -4.13 4.81 28.31
N ARG A 335 -3.88 3.50 28.22
CA ARG A 335 -4.51 2.52 29.11
C ARG A 335 -4.27 2.83 30.57
N ARG A 336 -3.05 3.15 30.97
CA ARG A 336 -2.72 3.51 32.36
C ARG A 336 -3.48 4.76 32.83
N ILE A 337 -3.63 5.76 31.96
CA ILE A 337 -4.40 6.97 32.28
C ILE A 337 -5.87 6.60 32.52
N VAL A 338 -6.46 5.76 31.66
CA VAL A 338 -7.86 5.32 31.81
C VAL A 338 -8.04 4.45 33.06
N GLU A 339 -7.18 3.46 33.29
CA GLU A 339 -7.25 2.57 34.47
C GLU A 339 -7.03 3.33 35.78
N GLY A 340 -6.18 4.37 35.77
CA GLY A 340 -5.97 5.24 36.92
C GLY A 340 -7.13 6.18 37.23
N ASN A 341 -8.07 6.34 36.28
CA ASN A 341 -9.21 7.24 36.39
C ASN A 341 -10.50 6.51 35.94
N PRO A 342 -11.01 5.53 36.71
CA PRO A 342 -12.16 4.70 36.29
C PRO A 342 -13.44 5.52 36.06
N GLU A 343 -13.65 6.58 36.84
CA GLU A 343 -14.80 7.49 36.74
C GLU A 343 -14.52 8.70 35.81
N MET A 344 -13.67 8.51 34.79
CA MET A 344 -13.30 9.57 33.83
C MET A 344 -14.53 10.12 33.11
N SER A 345 -14.75 11.42 33.28
CA SER A 345 -15.86 12.15 32.64
C SER A 345 -15.71 12.22 31.13
N ASP A 346 -16.83 12.38 30.40
CA ASP A 346 -16.81 12.55 28.95
C ASP A 346 -15.90 13.69 28.46
N PRO A 347 -15.89 14.90 29.07
CA PRO A 347 -14.95 15.95 28.70
C PRO A 347 -13.48 15.55 28.83
N GLU A 348 -13.13 14.81 29.88
CA GLU A 348 -11.76 14.31 30.08
C GLU A 348 -11.39 13.24 29.05
N ARG A 349 -12.30 12.30 28.75
CA ARG A 349 -12.12 11.30 27.69
C ARG A 349 -11.92 11.96 26.33
N ARG A 350 -12.67 13.03 26.02
CA ARG A 350 -12.50 13.79 24.78
C ARG A 350 -11.12 14.42 24.70
N LEU A 351 -10.67 15.09 25.78
CA LEU A 351 -9.32 15.65 25.81
C LEU A 351 -8.25 14.57 25.64
N LEU A 352 -8.43 13.41 26.26
CA LEU A 352 -7.53 12.26 26.09
C LEU A 352 -7.49 11.77 24.64
N ALA A 353 -8.63 11.70 23.95
CA ALA A 353 -8.71 11.36 22.53
C ALA A 353 -7.99 12.38 21.64
N GLN A 354 -8.22 13.68 21.88
CA GLN A 354 -7.58 14.79 21.17
C GLN A 354 -6.05 14.73 21.33
N GLU A 355 -5.57 14.60 22.57
CA GLU A 355 -4.14 14.53 22.88
C GLU A 355 -3.48 13.24 22.34
N THR A 356 -4.21 12.12 22.34
CA THR A 356 -3.74 10.86 21.74
C THR A 356 -3.50 11.04 20.23
N MET A 357 -4.46 11.61 19.51
CA MET A 357 -4.31 11.90 18.08
C MET A 357 -3.23 12.95 17.83
N ARG A 358 -3.15 14.00 18.68
CA ARG A 358 -2.10 15.02 18.62
C ARG A 358 -0.73 14.39 18.63
N VAL A 359 -0.43 13.61 19.67
CA VAL A 359 0.87 12.97 19.85
C VAL A 359 1.17 11.96 18.72
N ALA A 360 0.19 11.17 18.30
CA ALA A 360 0.36 10.19 17.25
C ALA A 360 0.69 10.82 15.88
N PHE A 361 0.02 11.93 15.53
CA PHE A 361 0.18 12.60 14.24
C PHE A 361 1.35 13.58 14.23
N GLU A 362 1.67 14.23 15.35
CA GLU A 362 2.94 14.98 15.48
C GLU A 362 4.14 14.06 15.27
N HIS A 363 4.06 12.81 15.74
CA HIS A 363 5.08 11.80 15.46
C HIS A 363 5.22 11.53 13.96
N LEU A 364 4.12 11.36 13.22
CA LEU A 364 4.15 11.22 11.76
C LEU A 364 4.79 12.43 11.09
N ALA A 365 4.25 13.62 11.40
CA ALA A 365 4.63 14.86 10.76
C ALA A 365 6.09 15.24 11.08
N SER A 366 6.59 14.90 12.26
CA SER A 366 7.99 15.13 12.63
C SER A 366 8.97 14.42 11.69
N ARG A 367 8.67 13.21 11.20
CA ARG A 367 9.54 12.45 10.27
C ARG A 367 9.44 13.00 8.84
N VAL A 368 8.25 13.45 8.44
CA VAL A 368 8.06 14.20 7.19
C VAL A 368 8.93 15.46 7.20
N LEU A 369 8.90 16.24 8.28
CA LEU A 369 9.74 17.43 8.42
C LEU A 369 11.23 17.10 8.42
N LEU A 370 11.65 16.03 9.10
CA LEU A 370 13.05 15.60 9.08
C LEU A 370 13.51 15.25 7.66
N ALA A 371 12.68 14.52 6.90
CA ALA A 371 12.96 14.19 5.51
C ALA A 371 13.05 15.44 4.63
N LEU A 372 12.04 16.32 4.68
CA LEU A 372 11.99 17.55 3.87
C LEU A 372 13.14 18.53 4.17
N ASN A 373 13.69 18.51 5.39
CA ASN A 373 14.87 19.32 5.74
C ASN A 373 16.20 18.76 5.21
N THR A 374 16.21 17.56 4.60
CA THR A 374 17.44 17.00 4.01
C THR A 374 17.73 17.61 2.64
N PRO A 375 19.02 17.77 2.25
CA PRO A 375 19.37 18.27 0.93
C PRO A 375 18.84 17.41 -0.23
N ALA A 376 18.61 16.11 0.01
CA ALA A 376 18.09 15.17 -0.98
C ALA A 376 16.62 15.40 -1.33
N MET A 377 15.87 16.12 -0.49
CA MET A 377 14.43 16.36 -0.66
C MET A 377 14.10 17.78 -1.13
N LYS A 378 15.10 18.57 -1.56
CA LYS A 378 14.90 19.97 -1.98
C LYS A 378 13.97 20.13 -3.18
N ASP A 379 13.93 19.13 -4.06
CA ASP A 379 13.13 19.16 -5.29
C ASP A 379 11.72 18.56 -5.10
N ILE A 380 11.36 18.16 -3.87
CA ILE A 380 10.04 17.60 -3.58
C ILE A 380 9.01 18.72 -3.51
N SER A 381 8.05 18.70 -4.43
CA SER A 381 6.90 19.61 -4.45
C SER A 381 5.63 19.00 -3.88
N THR A 382 5.57 17.67 -3.72
CA THR A 382 4.33 16.98 -3.35
C THR A 382 4.56 15.92 -2.28
N LEU A 383 3.70 15.97 -1.26
CA LEU A 383 3.53 14.96 -0.22
C LEU A 383 2.17 14.29 -0.39
N VAL A 384 2.18 13.02 -0.72
CA VAL A 384 1.01 12.16 -0.74
C VAL A 384 0.80 11.60 0.66
N VAL A 385 -0.44 11.59 1.14
CA VAL A 385 -0.83 10.90 2.36
C VAL A 385 -1.97 9.94 2.04
N SER A 386 -1.70 8.64 2.10
CA SER A 386 -2.67 7.59 1.73
C SER A 386 -2.77 6.49 2.78
N GLY A 387 -3.80 5.65 2.67
CA GLY A 387 -4.16 4.65 3.68
C GLY A 387 -5.36 5.07 4.53
N GLY A 388 -5.92 4.12 5.30
CA GLY A 388 -7.14 4.34 6.07
C GLY A 388 -7.08 5.50 7.07
N VAL A 389 -5.90 5.79 7.64
CA VAL A 389 -5.72 6.88 8.62
C VAL A 389 -5.65 8.24 7.92
N ALA A 390 -5.33 8.28 6.62
CA ALA A 390 -5.36 9.50 5.81
C ALA A 390 -6.79 10.09 5.66
N SER A 391 -7.83 9.33 6.04
CA SER A 391 -9.21 9.80 6.16
C SER A 391 -9.41 10.89 7.21
N ASN A 392 -8.58 10.86 8.24
CA ASN A 392 -8.73 11.66 9.44
C ASN A 392 -8.54 13.14 9.12
N GLN A 393 -9.57 13.93 9.36
CA GLN A 393 -9.60 15.35 9.03
C GLN A 393 -8.72 16.15 9.99
N PHE A 394 -8.56 15.71 11.24
CA PHE A 394 -7.62 16.33 12.16
C PHE A 394 -6.15 16.11 11.74
N LEU A 395 -5.77 14.93 11.23
CA LEU A 395 -4.45 14.68 10.63
C LEU A 395 -4.19 15.64 9.46
N LYS A 396 -5.17 15.81 8.56
CA LYS A 396 -5.05 16.75 7.42
C LYS A 396 -4.78 18.16 7.89
N TYR A 397 -5.61 18.64 8.82
CA TYR A 397 -5.50 19.97 9.39
C TYR A 397 -4.14 20.19 10.08
N MET A 398 -3.77 19.27 10.98
CA MET A 398 -2.52 19.36 11.74
C MET A 398 -1.28 19.30 10.85
N LEU A 399 -1.24 18.36 9.90
CA LEU A 399 -0.09 18.18 9.01
C LEU A 399 0.13 19.42 8.16
N ARG A 400 -0.94 19.97 7.55
CA ARG A 400 -0.86 21.23 6.79
C ARG A 400 -0.39 22.39 7.67
N SER A 401 -1.01 22.56 8.84
CA SER A 401 -0.66 23.63 9.79
C SER A 401 0.81 23.58 10.22
N LEU A 402 1.33 22.37 10.47
CA LEU A 402 2.72 22.18 10.86
C LEU A 402 3.69 22.42 9.69
N LEU A 403 3.35 21.98 8.47
CA LEU A 403 4.16 22.24 7.28
C LEU A 403 4.23 23.74 6.96
N ASP A 404 3.11 24.45 7.03
CA ASP A 404 3.05 25.92 6.84
C ASP A 404 3.93 26.63 7.85
N LYS A 405 3.78 26.30 9.14
CA LYS A 405 4.60 26.89 10.22
C LYS A 405 6.10 26.67 10.02
N ARG A 406 6.49 25.63 9.30
CA ARG A 406 7.90 25.26 9.03
C ARG A 406 8.42 25.73 7.67
N GLY A 407 7.64 26.54 6.93
CA GLY A 407 8.05 27.11 5.65
C GLY A 407 7.89 26.17 4.46
N PHE A 408 7.10 25.10 4.60
CA PHE A 408 6.79 24.16 3.52
C PHE A 408 5.41 24.44 2.89
N GLU A 409 5.01 25.72 2.83
CA GLU A 409 3.75 26.18 2.18
C GLU A 409 3.69 25.77 0.70
N GLY A 410 4.86 25.73 0.03
CA GLY A 410 4.98 25.32 -1.37
C GLY A 410 4.90 23.81 -1.62
N VAL A 411 4.90 22.97 -0.58
CA VAL A 411 4.70 21.52 -0.72
C VAL A 411 3.20 21.24 -0.73
N GLU A 412 2.69 20.77 -1.86
CA GLU A 412 1.30 20.32 -1.98
C GLU A 412 1.10 19.04 -1.17
N VAL A 413 0.01 18.97 -0.41
CA VAL A 413 -0.36 17.76 0.35
C VAL A 413 -1.59 17.13 -0.26
N VAL A 414 -1.43 15.96 -0.86
CA VAL A 414 -2.48 15.24 -1.59
C VAL A 414 -3.03 14.11 -0.75
N PHE A 415 -4.34 14.12 -0.54
CA PHE A 415 -5.09 13.05 0.13
C PHE A 415 -6.03 12.39 -0.89
N PRO A 416 -5.78 11.14 -1.32
CA PRO A 416 -6.69 10.46 -2.24
C PRO A 416 -8.08 10.24 -1.62
N PRO A 417 -9.12 10.06 -2.46
CA PRO A 417 -10.45 9.71 -1.99
C PRO A 417 -10.46 8.43 -1.16
N MET A 418 -11.32 8.35 -0.15
CA MET A 418 -11.33 7.22 0.77
C MET A 418 -11.60 5.87 0.14
N SER A 419 -12.43 5.83 -0.90
CA SER A 419 -12.68 4.62 -1.68
C SER A 419 -11.44 4.05 -2.37
N LEU A 420 -10.38 4.86 -2.53
CA LEU A 420 -9.12 4.47 -3.17
C LEU A 420 -7.94 4.41 -2.18
N CYS A 421 -8.10 4.87 -0.94
CA CYS A 421 -7.09 4.80 0.12
C CYS A 421 -7.03 3.44 0.84
N THR A 422 -8.12 2.66 0.82
CA THR A 422 -8.13 1.29 1.34
C THR A 422 -7.70 0.30 0.27
N ASP A 423 -7.35 -0.93 0.63
CA ASP A 423 -6.99 -1.97 -0.33
C ASP A 423 -8.09 -2.17 -1.38
N ASN A 424 -7.72 -2.07 -2.65
CA ASN A 424 -8.64 -2.17 -3.78
C ASN A 424 -7.94 -2.58 -5.07
N ALA A 425 -8.68 -3.15 -6.02
CA ALA A 425 -8.11 -3.57 -7.30
C ALA A 425 -7.87 -2.40 -8.27
N ALA A 426 -8.44 -1.21 -8.05
CA ALA A 426 -8.22 -0.08 -8.95
C ALA A 426 -6.79 0.48 -8.85
N MET A 427 -6.22 0.58 -7.64
CA MET A 427 -4.79 0.93 -7.46
C MET A 427 -3.88 -0.12 -8.11
N ILE A 428 -4.26 -1.40 -8.05
CA ILE A 428 -3.52 -2.49 -8.67
C ILE A 428 -3.57 -2.36 -10.19
N ALA A 429 -4.76 -2.15 -10.76
CA ALA A 429 -4.94 -1.89 -12.19
C ALA A 429 -4.04 -0.75 -12.69
N TRP A 430 -4.04 0.38 -11.98
CA TRP A 430 -3.25 1.55 -12.33
C TRP A 430 -1.76 1.28 -12.31
N THR A 431 -1.24 0.69 -11.23
CA THR A 431 0.19 0.35 -11.16
C THR A 431 0.58 -0.66 -12.23
N GLY A 432 -0.31 -1.62 -12.54
CA GLY A 432 -0.12 -2.53 -13.66
C GLY A 432 -0.03 -1.81 -15.00
N MET A 433 -0.83 -0.77 -15.22
CA MET A 433 -0.75 0.07 -16.43
C MET A 433 0.57 0.87 -16.48
N GLU A 434 1.00 1.48 -15.39
CA GLU A 434 2.28 2.22 -15.38
C GLU A 434 3.47 1.27 -15.62
N MET A 435 3.46 0.10 -14.98
CA MET A 435 4.47 -0.95 -15.24
C MET A 435 4.38 -1.46 -16.69
N TRP A 436 3.17 -1.59 -17.23
CA TRP A 436 2.95 -2.03 -18.61
C TRP A 436 3.56 -1.05 -19.61
N GLU A 437 3.29 0.24 -19.43
CA GLU A 437 3.81 1.34 -20.25
C GLU A 437 5.32 1.50 -20.11
N ALA A 438 5.87 1.19 -18.93
CA ALA A 438 7.32 1.09 -18.71
C ALA A 438 7.96 -0.16 -19.35
N GLY A 439 7.17 -1.04 -19.98
CA GLY A 439 7.65 -2.21 -20.71
C GLY A 439 7.77 -3.49 -19.90
N TRP A 440 7.24 -3.53 -18.66
CA TRP A 440 7.35 -4.68 -17.77
C TRP A 440 6.14 -5.61 -17.83
N ARG A 441 6.40 -6.92 -17.88
CA ARG A 441 5.41 -8.01 -17.81
C ARG A 441 5.88 -9.06 -16.82
N SER A 442 5.00 -9.96 -16.42
CA SER A 442 5.34 -11.11 -15.57
C SER A 442 5.22 -12.41 -16.36
N GLY A 443 6.19 -13.31 -16.18
CA GLY A 443 6.10 -14.70 -16.63
C GLY A 443 4.97 -15.47 -15.93
N LEU A 444 4.46 -16.53 -16.56
CA LEU A 444 3.38 -17.33 -15.98
C LEU A 444 3.86 -18.20 -14.80
N GLU A 445 5.16 -18.39 -14.64
CA GLU A 445 5.81 -19.11 -13.56
C GLU A 445 5.90 -18.32 -12.24
N VAL A 446 5.63 -17.01 -12.25
CA VAL A 446 5.76 -16.15 -11.06
C VAL A 446 4.93 -16.67 -9.90
N ARG A 447 5.46 -16.60 -8.68
CA ARG A 447 4.77 -17.02 -7.45
C ARG A 447 4.40 -15.80 -6.62
N SER A 448 3.43 -15.98 -5.73
CA SER A 448 3.13 -14.97 -4.72
C SER A 448 4.28 -14.81 -3.75
N LEU A 449 4.48 -13.57 -3.30
CA LEU A 449 5.58 -13.16 -2.44
C LEU A 449 5.02 -12.64 -1.12
N LYS A 450 5.07 -13.45 -0.06
CA LYS A 450 4.64 -13.06 1.29
C LYS A 450 5.30 -11.76 1.75
N LYS A 451 6.60 -11.65 1.48
CA LYS A 451 7.42 -10.45 1.70
C LYS A 451 7.92 -10.00 0.35
N TRP A 452 7.76 -8.72 0.06
CA TRP A 452 8.29 -8.08 -1.12
C TRP A 452 8.46 -6.60 -0.81
N ALA A 453 9.70 -6.17 -0.56
CA ALA A 453 9.98 -4.79 -0.25
C ALA A 453 9.71 -3.90 -1.47
N ILE A 454 9.35 -2.65 -1.20
CA ILE A 454 9.30 -1.61 -2.23
C ILE A 454 10.69 -0.98 -2.44
N ASP A 455 11.54 -1.08 -1.42
CA ASP A 455 12.87 -0.45 -1.38
C ASP A 455 13.90 -1.25 -2.17
N PRO A 456 14.56 -0.66 -3.19
CA PRO A 456 15.61 -1.34 -3.95
C PRO A 456 16.84 -1.71 -3.11
N GLU A 457 17.09 -1.03 -1.98
CA GLU A 457 18.20 -1.32 -1.07
C GLU A 457 17.85 -2.41 -0.04
N ALA A 458 16.61 -2.91 -0.04
CA ALA A 458 16.24 -4.06 0.76
C ALA A 458 16.94 -5.34 0.26
N GLY A 459 17.07 -6.34 1.15
CA GLY A 459 17.78 -7.58 0.83
C GLY A 459 17.16 -8.41 -0.30
N ASP A 460 15.92 -8.13 -0.70
CA ASP A 460 15.24 -8.75 -1.83
C ASP A 460 15.29 -7.90 -3.12
N GLY A 461 15.99 -6.76 -3.11
CA GLY A 461 16.18 -5.87 -4.27
C GLY A 461 14.93 -5.05 -4.68
N GLY A 462 13.93 -4.96 -3.80
CA GLY A 462 12.73 -4.15 -4.03
C GLY A 462 11.84 -4.68 -5.17
N ILE A 463 11.20 -3.76 -5.91
CA ILE A 463 10.32 -4.10 -7.05
C ILE A 463 11.04 -4.94 -8.10
N MET A 464 12.26 -4.54 -8.46
CA MET A 464 13.02 -5.17 -9.55
C MET A 464 13.81 -6.40 -9.12
N GLY A 465 14.00 -6.63 -7.81
CA GLY A 465 14.66 -7.83 -7.31
C GLY A 465 13.78 -9.08 -7.34
N ALA A 466 12.46 -8.93 -7.52
CA ALA A 466 11.58 -10.08 -7.73
C ALA A 466 11.83 -10.76 -9.09
N GLU A 467 12.00 -12.08 -9.08
CA GLU A 467 12.18 -12.88 -10.30
C GLU A 467 10.93 -12.87 -11.21
N GLY A 468 11.13 -13.20 -12.49
CA GLY A 468 10.04 -13.41 -13.47
C GLY A 468 9.51 -12.14 -14.14
N TRP A 469 10.25 -11.04 -14.07
CA TRP A 469 10.03 -9.88 -14.95
C TRP A 469 10.46 -10.21 -16.38
N ILE A 470 9.63 -9.83 -17.35
CA ILE A 470 9.88 -9.93 -18.78
C ILE A 470 9.78 -8.52 -19.36
N ARG A 471 10.75 -8.12 -20.18
CA ARG A 471 10.71 -6.83 -20.89
C ARG A 471 9.99 -7.01 -22.23
N ALA A 472 9.19 -6.04 -22.63
CA ALA A 472 8.44 -6.09 -23.90
C ALA A 472 9.35 -6.35 -25.12
N ASP A 473 10.57 -5.81 -25.11
CA ASP A 473 11.55 -6.00 -26.18
C ASP A 473 12.07 -7.45 -26.29
N ASP A 474 11.94 -8.22 -25.21
CA ASP A 474 12.36 -9.64 -25.14
C ASP A 474 11.21 -10.60 -25.52
N THR A 475 10.00 -10.08 -25.77
CA THR A 475 8.86 -10.91 -26.18
C THR A 475 8.88 -11.19 -27.68
N GLN A 476 9.55 -12.29 -28.06
CA GLN A 476 9.06 -13.11 -29.17
C GLN A 476 7.86 -13.91 -28.64
N LEU A 477 6.68 -13.29 -28.61
CA LEU A 477 5.40 -13.97 -28.38
C LEU A 477 4.68 -14.16 -29.72
#